data_AF-B7K6F1-F1
#
_entry.id   AF-B7K6F1-F1
#
_cell.length_a   1.000
_cell.length_b   1.000
_cell.length_c   1.000
_cell.angle_alpha   90.00
_cell.angle_beta   90.00
_cell.angle_gamma   90.00
#
_symmetry.space_group_name_H-M   'P 1'
#
loop_
_entity.id
_entity.type
_entity.pdbx_description
1 polymer ?
#
loop_
_entity_poly.entity_id
_entity_poly.type
_entity_poly.pdbx_seq_one_letter_code
_entity_poly.pdbx_strand_id
1 'polypeptide(L)'
;MQKRGSVLEIFSTFLQFESDWISRWIADPKLHRSMQQCLSQSSQSQESNHFWALYWHKVWQTQKSPLASAHLCAYLQEASYWTAKKMTMTFGSSLSLMDLFQIALLKIDKIFQTFNPQQGTNLEQYASLVFRSIIKDELRQRREIDLCTNWALLHKLSQKKLLEALQFQGLNPEAIAEYLLAWKCFQALYAPSQGRSTRKIPEPDATMWGQICQVYNQQSFKKPLEPDILKKRLETCAKAARAYLYPQMLSVDAPKPGQEEGSFLDSLSLDLQHSLESEIIAQEEEEIRKQEREQINGVLLRALIKFDVQSQRLLQMYYGQGLTQQEIAQQLEIKQYTVSRRLASQRKTLILTLGQWAQNTLHYSLDADVLNKINTILEEWLKVHYHHPDLSAREVE
;
A
#
# COMPACT_ATOMS: atom_id res chain seq x y z
N MET A 1 -1.77 -28.93 19.81
CA MET A 1 -3.16 -28.52 19.50
C MET A 1 -4.09 -29.63 19.93
N GLN A 2 -4.91 -29.41 20.96
CA GLN A 2 -5.99 -30.34 21.32
C GLN A 2 -7.09 -30.22 20.25
N LYS A 3 -7.59 -31.36 19.77
CA LYS A 3 -8.71 -31.38 18.79
C LYS A 3 -10.00 -31.00 19.50
N ARG A 4 -10.82 -30.16 18.85
CA ARG A 4 -12.15 -29.80 19.36
C ARG A 4 -13.10 -30.98 19.12
N GLY A 5 -13.83 -31.37 20.15
CA GLY A 5 -14.66 -32.57 20.13
C GLY A 5 -16.14 -32.29 19.89
N SER A 6 -16.62 -31.14 20.37
CA SER A 6 -18.04 -30.79 20.29
C SER A 6 -18.33 -29.77 19.19
N VAL A 7 -19.52 -29.86 18.58
CA VAL A 7 -20.03 -28.88 17.61
C VAL A 7 -19.97 -27.47 18.23
N LEU A 8 -20.35 -27.36 19.50
CA LEU A 8 -20.34 -26.11 20.23
C LEU A 8 -18.92 -25.50 20.32
N GLU A 9 -17.89 -26.28 20.64
CA GLU A 9 -16.50 -25.81 20.63
C GLU A 9 -16.07 -25.39 19.22
N ILE A 10 -16.38 -26.21 18.21
CA ILE A 10 -15.93 -25.99 16.84
C ILE A 10 -16.45 -24.66 16.27
N PHE A 11 -17.69 -24.31 16.55
CA PHE A 11 -18.33 -23.09 16.02
C PHE A 11 -18.24 -21.88 16.95
N SER A 12 -17.62 -21.99 18.13
CA SER A 12 -17.52 -20.88 19.09
C SER A 12 -16.11 -20.56 19.59
N THR A 13 -15.10 -21.33 19.21
CA THR A 13 -13.73 -21.12 19.71
C THR A 13 -12.76 -20.64 18.64
N PHE A 14 -11.79 -19.84 19.06
CA PHE A 14 -10.70 -19.30 18.26
C PHE A 14 -9.35 -19.72 18.83
N LEU A 15 -8.38 -19.89 17.94
CA LEU A 15 -7.04 -20.32 18.31
C LEU A 15 -6.25 -19.12 18.86
N GLN A 16 -5.74 -19.23 20.09
CA GLN A 16 -4.84 -18.24 20.67
C GLN A 16 -3.38 -18.66 20.42
N PHE A 17 -2.60 -17.71 19.92
CA PHE A 17 -1.15 -17.85 19.80
C PHE A 17 -0.46 -17.01 20.87
N GLU A 18 0.59 -17.58 21.46
CA GLU A 18 1.58 -16.86 22.24
C GLU A 18 2.88 -16.92 21.44
N SER A 19 3.27 -15.78 20.86
CA SER A 19 4.33 -15.71 19.86
C SER A 19 4.07 -16.71 18.71
N ASP A 20 4.82 -17.82 18.64
CA ASP A 20 4.74 -18.81 17.56
C ASP A 20 4.13 -20.16 17.96
N TRP A 21 3.81 -20.35 19.24
CA TRP A 21 3.16 -21.58 19.72
C TRP A 21 1.69 -21.34 20.06
N ILE A 22 0.90 -22.40 19.89
CA ILE A 22 -0.50 -22.40 20.32
C ILE A 22 -0.52 -22.47 21.84
N SER A 23 -1.18 -21.51 22.48
CA SER A 23 -1.44 -21.57 23.92
C SER A 23 -2.71 -22.37 24.21
N ARG A 24 -3.85 -21.93 23.69
CA ARG A 24 -5.17 -22.54 23.98
C ARG A 24 -6.27 -22.14 23.00
N TRP A 25 -7.41 -22.79 23.14
CA TRP A 25 -8.67 -22.36 22.52
C TRP A 25 -9.38 -21.37 23.43
N ILE A 26 -9.84 -20.26 22.87
CA ILE A 26 -10.69 -19.28 23.58
C ILE A 26 -12.10 -19.36 22.99
N ALA A 27 -13.10 -19.58 23.85
CA ALA A 27 -14.50 -19.49 23.46
C ALA A 27 -14.95 -18.02 23.40
N ASP A 28 -15.57 -17.63 22.29
CA ASP A 28 -16.30 -16.37 22.20
C ASP A 28 -17.67 -16.54 22.88
N PRO A 29 -17.97 -15.77 23.95
CA PRO A 29 -19.20 -15.93 24.71
C PRO A 29 -20.47 -15.64 23.89
N LYS A 30 -20.40 -14.80 22.85
CA LYS A 30 -21.54 -14.51 21.97
C LYS A 30 -21.81 -15.69 21.05
N LEU A 31 -20.77 -16.23 20.41
CA LEU A 31 -20.91 -17.41 19.55
C LEU A 31 -21.31 -18.64 20.35
N HIS A 32 -20.76 -18.79 21.56
CA HIS A 32 -21.09 -19.91 22.43
C HIS A 32 -22.58 -19.92 22.80
N ARG A 33 -23.13 -18.79 23.26
CA ARG A 33 -24.55 -18.65 23.57
C ARG A 33 -25.43 -18.84 22.34
N SER A 34 -25.05 -18.24 21.22
CA SER A 34 -25.76 -18.39 19.93
C SER A 34 -25.84 -19.86 19.52
N MET A 35 -24.72 -20.57 19.53
CA MET A 35 -24.68 -21.99 19.15
C MET A 35 -25.45 -22.86 20.13
N GLN A 36 -25.36 -22.59 21.44
CA GLN A 36 -26.12 -23.30 22.47
C GLN A 36 -27.64 -23.09 22.31
N GLN A 37 -28.06 -21.89 21.91
CA GLN A 37 -29.45 -21.60 21.60
C GLN A 37 -29.91 -22.35 20.34
N CYS A 38 -29.11 -22.38 19.27
CA CYS A 38 -29.43 -23.15 18.08
C CYS A 38 -29.53 -24.66 18.34
N LEU A 39 -28.63 -25.21 19.17
CA LEU A 39 -28.63 -26.63 19.56
C LEU A 39 -29.79 -27.02 20.47
N SER A 40 -30.29 -26.08 21.28
CA SER A 40 -31.47 -26.32 22.15
C SER A 40 -32.80 -26.17 21.42
N GLN A 41 -32.81 -25.39 20.33
CA GLN A 41 -33.99 -25.20 19.47
C GLN A 41 -34.10 -26.26 18.36
N SER A 42 -33.00 -26.92 17.98
CA SER A 42 -33.04 -28.01 17.01
C SER A 42 -33.43 -29.33 17.68
N SER A 43 -34.41 -30.02 17.10
CA SER A 43 -34.85 -31.36 17.56
C SER A 43 -33.77 -32.44 17.37
N GLN A 44 -32.73 -32.11 16.59
CA GLN A 44 -31.63 -32.98 16.20
C GLN A 44 -30.32 -32.40 16.77
N SER A 45 -30.15 -32.50 18.08
CA SER A 45 -28.98 -32.05 18.85
C SER A 45 -27.66 -32.79 18.54
N GLN A 46 -27.66 -33.66 17.51
CA GLN A 46 -26.54 -34.47 17.03
C GLN A 46 -26.25 -34.27 15.53
N GLU A 47 -26.69 -33.18 14.93
CA GLU A 47 -26.37 -32.90 13.53
C GLU A 47 -24.86 -32.71 13.33
N SER A 48 -24.34 -33.38 12.30
CA SER A 48 -22.91 -33.38 11.96
C SER A 48 -22.35 -31.97 11.78
N ASN A 49 -21.05 -31.78 12.03
CA ASN A 49 -20.36 -30.51 11.79
C ASN A 49 -20.61 -29.94 10.39
N HIS A 50 -20.78 -30.84 9.41
CA HIS A 50 -21.07 -30.48 8.03
C HIS A 50 -22.43 -29.78 7.88
N PHE A 51 -23.47 -30.27 8.57
CA PHE A 51 -24.79 -29.64 8.55
C PHE A 51 -24.72 -28.20 9.05
N TRP A 52 -24.09 -27.98 10.21
CA TRP A 52 -23.98 -26.63 10.80
C TRP A 52 -23.14 -25.69 9.94
N ALA A 53 -22.10 -26.19 9.27
CA ALA A 53 -21.33 -25.42 8.30
C ALA A 53 -22.21 -24.96 7.12
N LEU A 54 -23.06 -25.85 6.59
CA LEU A 54 -23.99 -25.50 5.52
C LEU A 54 -25.10 -24.54 5.99
N TYR A 55 -25.63 -24.75 7.20
CA TYR A 55 -26.63 -23.88 7.81
C TYR A 55 -26.09 -22.45 7.93
N TRP A 56 -24.93 -22.26 8.56
CA TRP A 56 -24.33 -20.94 8.73
C TRP A 56 -23.91 -20.31 7.41
N HIS A 57 -23.46 -21.10 6.43
CA HIS A 57 -23.18 -20.61 5.08
C HIS A 57 -24.44 -20.08 4.39
N LYS A 58 -25.57 -20.79 4.50
CA LYS A 58 -26.86 -20.34 3.96
C LYS A 58 -27.36 -19.07 4.65
N VAL A 59 -27.24 -18.99 5.98
CA VAL A 59 -27.59 -17.78 6.75
C VAL A 59 -26.70 -16.60 6.33
N TRP A 60 -25.41 -16.84 6.14
CA TRP A 60 -24.48 -15.82 5.65
C TRP A 60 -24.82 -15.35 4.23
N GLN A 61 -25.17 -16.25 3.30
CA GLN A 61 -25.56 -15.86 1.94
C GLN A 61 -26.85 -15.04 1.89
N THR A 62 -27.85 -15.42 2.69
CA THR A 62 -29.19 -14.80 2.67
C THR A 62 -29.23 -13.46 3.42
N GLN A 63 -28.51 -13.34 4.54
CA GLN A 63 -28.61 -12.18 5.43
C GLN A 63 -27.31 -11.40 5.55
N LYS A 64 -26.18 -11.90 5.03
CA LYS A 64 -24.82 -11.37 5.26
C LYS A 64 -24.54 -11.06 6.74
N SER A 65 -25.08 -11.91 7.62
CA SER A 65 -24.99 -11.70 9.05
C SER A 65 -23.53 -11.84 9.52
N PRO A 66 -23.00 -10.87 10.30
CA PRO A 66 -21.65 -10.94 10.84
C PRO A 66 -21.49 -12.13 11.80
N LEU A 67 -22.58 -12.53 12.47
CA LEU A 67 -22.59 -13.67 13.38
C LEU A 67 -22.41 -15.00 12.64
N ALA A 68 -23.03 -15.16 11.48
CA ALA A 68 -22.85 -16.34 10.65
C ALA A 68 -21.42 -16.44 10.10
N SER A 69 -20.84 -15.31 9.66
CA SER A 69 -19.43 -15.25 9.27
C SER A 69 -18.52 -15.67 10.42
N ALA A 70 -18.75 -15.14 11.63
CA ALA A 70 -17.94 -15.48 12.80
C ALA A 70 -18.00 -16.97 13.17
N HIS A 71 -19.17 -17.61 13.10
CA HIS A 71 -19.30 -19.06 13.29
C HIS A 71 -18.53 -19.87 12.24
N LEU A 72 -18.58 -19.48 10.97
CA LEU A 72 -17.82 -20.13 9.90
C LEU A 72 -16.31 -19.88 10.05
N CYS A 73 -15.91 -18.70 10.51
CA CYS A 73 -14.52 -18.40 10.83
C CYS A 73 -13.99 -19.27 11.97
N ALA A 74 -14.79 -19.49 13.02
CA ALA A 74 -14.46 -20.40 14.13
C ALA A 74 -14.35 -21.86 13.65
N TYR A 75 -15.26 -22.29 12.77
CA TYR A 75 -15.22 -23.61 12.14
C TYR A 75 -13.92 -23.85 11.37
N LEU A 76 -13.49 -22.88 10.56
CA LEU A 76 -12.33 -23.01 9.68
C LEU A 76 -10.95 -22.81 10.36
N GLN A 77 -10.91 -22.48 11.66
CA GLN A 77 -9.64 -22.29 12.41
C GLN A 77 -8.71 -23.50 12.31
N GLU A 78 -9.23 -24.73 12.40
CA GLU A 78 -8.38 -25.92 12.33
C GLU A 78 -7.83 -26.14 10.92
N ALA A 79 -8.68 -25.98 9.91
CA ALA A 79 -8.30 -26.11 8.51
C ALA A 79 -7.22 -25.09 8.11
N SER A 80 -7.34 -23.84 8.55
CA SER A 80 -6.34 -22.81 8.29
C SER A 80 -5.03 -23.12 9.03
N TYR A 81 -5.09 -23.54 10.30
CA TYR A 81 -3.90 -23.90 11.09
C TYR A 81 -3.11 -25.05 10.47
N TRP A 82 -3.77 -26.17 10.16
CA TRP A 82 -3.08 -27.33 9.59
C TRP A 82 -2.52 -27.03 8.20
N THR A 83 -3.22 -26.22 7.43
CA THR A 83 -2.70 -25.75 6.13
C THR A 83 -1.47 -24.89 6.34
N ALA A 84 -1.51 -23.88 7.22
CA ALA A 84 -0.38 -23.03 7.55
C ALA A 84 0.83 -23.83 8.04
N LYS A 85 0.63 -24.77 8.98
CA LYS A 85 1.69 -25.66 9.50
C LYS A 85 2.30 -26.54 8.43
N LYS A 86 1.49 -27.07 7.50
CA LYS A 86 2.01 -27.84 6.37
C LYS A 86 2.81 -26.94 5.43
N MET A 87 2.42 -25.67 5.27
CA MET A 87 3.14 -24.70 4.45
C MET A 87 4.48 -24.30 5.08
N THR A 88 4.56 -24.06 6.40
CA THR A 88 5.84 -23.77 7.08
C THR A 88 6.82 -24.94 7.01
N MET A 89 6.34 -26.19 7.03
CA MET A 89 7.21 -27.36 6.83
C MET A 89 7.66 -27.54 5.38
N THR A 90 6.85 -27.10 4.42
CA THR A 90 7.13 -27.27 2.98
C THR A 90 8.01 -26.15 2.42
N PHE A 91 7.84 -24.94 2.95
CA PHE A 91 8.55 -23.75 2.57
C PHE A 91 9.36 -23.34 3.80
N GLY A 92 10.69 -23.40 3.73
CA GLY A 92 11.59 -22.89 4.78
C GLY A 92 11.45 -21.37 4.88
N SER A 93 10.33 -20.90 5.43
CA SER A 93 9.97 -19.50 5.47
C SER A 93 10.45 -18.79 6.71
N SER A 94 10.92 -17.56 6.51
CA SER A 94 11.13 -16.52 7.50
C SER A 94 9.82 -16.02 8.10
N LEU A 95 8.68 -16.38 7.50
CA LEU A 95 7.37 -16.12 8.04
C LEU A 95 7.03 -17.20 9.05
N SER A 96 6.52 -16.74 10.18
CA SER A 96 6.17 -17.61 11.28
C SER A 96 4.88 -18.37 11.00
N LEU A 97 4.59 -19.40 11.80
CA LEU A 97 3.34 -20.13 11.71
C LEU A 97 2.13 -19.22 11.93
N MET A 98 2.27 -18.26 12.84
CA MET A 98 1.23 -17.26 13.13
C MET A 98 0.97 -16.39 11.90
N ASP A 99 2.01 -15.93 11.21
CA ASP A 99 1.87 -15.10 10.02
C ASP A 99 1.07 -15.81 8.92
N LEU A 100 1.45 -17.06 8.60
CA LEU A 100 0.76 -17.82 7.55
C LEU A 100 -0.69 -18.12 7.91
N PHE A 101 -0.95 -18.35 9.20
CA PHE A 101 -2.30 -18.53 9.72
C PHE A 101 -3.14 -17.26 9.55
N GLN A 102 -2.60 -16.10 9.92
CA GLN A 102 -3.31 -14.83 9.78
C GLN A 102 -3.54 -14.45 8.33
N ILE A 103 -2.55 -14.65 7.45
CA ILE A 103 -2.70 -14.44 6.01
C ILE A 103 -3.87 -15.24 5.43
N ALA A 104 -4.03 -16.50 5.86
CA ALA A 104 -5.14 -17.34 5.44
C ALA A 104 -6.49 -16.79 5.94
N LEU A 105 -6.56 -16.40 7.22
CA LEU A 105 -7.79 -15.88 7.83
C LEU A 105 -8.21 -14.52 7.28
N LEU A 106 -7.28 -13.63 6.93
CA LEU A 106 -7.59 -12.32 6.33
C LEU A 106 -8.37 -12.42 5.01
N LYS A 107 -8.28 -13.56 4.32
CA LYS A 107 -8.95 -13.79 3.03
C LYS A 107 -10.08 -14.82 3.13
N ILE A 108 -10.56 -15.11 4.34
CA ILE A 108 -11.61 -16.10 4.59
C ILE A 108 -12.94 -15.73 3.91
N ASP A 109 -13.27 -14.44 3.83
CA ASP A 109 -14.50 -13.98 3.16
C ASP A 109 -14.56 -14.38 1.69
N LYS A 110 -13.40 -14.45 1.01
CA LYS A 110 -13.34 -14.91 -0.39
C LYS A 110 -13.79 -16.37 -0.51
N ILE A 111 -13.47 -17.20 0.48
CA ILE A 111 -13.87 -18.61 0.52
C ILE A 111 -15.38 -18.72 0.61
N PHE A 112 -16.02 -17.91 1.46
CA PHE A 112 -17.46 -17.93 1.62
C PHE A 112 -18.19 -17.49 0.34
N GLN A 113 -17.65 -16.52 -0.38
CA GLN A 113 -18.19 -16.03 -1.65
C GLN A 113 -18.11 -17.07 -2.77
N THR A 114 -16.99 -17.81 -2.86
CA THR A 114 -16.74 -18.75 -3.97
C THR A 114 -17.19 -20.19 -3.68
N PHE A 115 -17.50 -20.52 -2.42
CA PHE A 115 -17.94 -21.86 -2.05
C PHE A 115 -19.35 -22.18 -2.55
N ASN A 116 -19.49 -23.31 -3.26
CA ASN A 116 -20.77 -23.84 -3.70
C ASN A 116 -21.05 -25.22 -3.07
N PRO A 117 -22.03 -25.33 -2.14
CA PRO A 117 -22.43 -26.58 -1.51
C PRO A 117 -22.88 -27.69 -2.48
N GLN A 118 -23.37 -27.34 -3.68
CA GLN A 118 -23.91 -28.31 -4.64
C GLN A 118 -22.83 -29.17 -5.31
N GLN A 119 -21.55 -28.79 -5.18
CA GLN A 119 -20.41 -29.51 -5.76
C GLN A 119 -19.97 -30.71 -4.91
N GLY A 120 -20.68 -31.02 -3.81
CA GLY A 120 -20.44 -32.21 -2.99
C GLY A 120 -19.15 -32.20 -2.16
N THR A 121 -18.42 -31.08 -2.14
CA THR A 121 -17.20 -30.93 -1.33
C THR A 121 -17.51 -30.35 0.03
N ASN A 122 -16.92 -30.92 1.08
CA ASN A 122 -17.04 -30.36 2.43
C ASN A 122 -16.34 -28.99 2.48
N LEU A 123 -16.97 -28.00 3.13
CA LEU A 123 -16.44 -26.65 3.28
C LEU A 123 -15.00 -26.65 3.84
N GLU A 124 -14.70 -27.55 4.77
CA GLU A 124 -13.36 -27.69 5.36
C GLU A 124 -12.29 -28.10 4.32
N GLN A 125 -12.63 -29.06 3.46
CA GLN A 125 -11.72 -29.55 2.41
C GLN A 125 -11.51 -28.49 1.34
N TYR A 126 -12.59 -27.84 0.92
CA TYR A 126 -12.53 -26.72 -0.02
C TYR A 126 -11.67 -25.57 0.54
N ALA A 127 -11.95 -25.15 1.77
CA ALA A 127 -11.20 -24.10 2.44
C ALA A 127 -9.72 -24.44 2.56
N SER A 128 -9.37 -25.69 2.89
CA SER A 128 -7.96 -26.13 2.96
C SER A 128 -7.22 -25.98 1.62
N LEU A 129 -7.89 -26.25 0.49
CA LEU A 129 -7.33 -26.05 -0.85
C LEU A 129 -7.16 -24.56 -1.17
N VAL A 130 -8.16 -23.74 -0.83
CA VAL A 130 -8.13 -22.29 -1.09
C VAL A 130 -7.11 -21.59 -0.19
N PHE A 131 -7.05 -21.93 1.11
CA PHE A 131 -6.02 -21.44 2.04
C PHE A 131 -4.61 -21.78 1.54
N ARG A 132 -4.41 -22.99 1.01
CA ARG A 132 -3.13 -23.36 0.39
C ARG A 132 -2.80 -22.47 -0.79
N SER A 133 -3.78 -22.15 -1.66
CA SER A 133 -3.55 -21.22 -2.77
C SER A 133 -3.22 -19.83 -2.26
N ILE A 134 -4.02 -19.30 -1.33
CA ILE A 134 -3.84 -17.97 -0.73
C ILE A 134 -2.44 -17.84 -0.11
N ILE A 135 -2.06 -18.78 0.76
CA ILE A 135 -0.75 -18.78 1.40
C ILE A 135 0.34 -18.91 0.34
N LYS A 136 0.18 -19.76 -0.67
CA LYS A 136 1.15 -19.91 -1.75
C LYS A 136 1.27 -18.64 -2.60
N ASP A 137 0.19 -17.94 -2.86
CA ASP A 137 0.17 -16.71 -3.65
C ASP A 137 0.76 -15.55 -2.85
N GLU A 138 0.50 -15.46 -1.55
CA GLU A 138 1.13 -14.48 -0.65
C GLU A 138 2.61 -14.78 -0.42
N LEU A 139 2.97 -16.04 -0.20
CA LEU A 139 4.37 -16.46 -0.20
C LEU A 139 5.01 -16.20 -1.57
N ARG A 140 4.28 -16.29 -2.68
CA ARG A 140 4.83 -15.94 -4.00
C ARG A 140 5.03 -14.43 -4.11
N GLN A 141 4.06 -13.62 -3.70
CA GLN A 141 4.14 -12.16 -3.73
C GLN A 141 5.22 -11.62 -2.77
N ARG A 142 5.41 -12.27 -1.62
CA ARG A 142 6.38 -11.87 -0.57
C ARG A 142 7.73 -12.59 -0.64
N ARG A 143 7.82 -13.77 -1.27
CA ARG A 143 9.02 -14.64 -1.41
C ARG A 143 9.13 -15.25 -2.82
N GLU A 144 9.45 -14.45 -3.81
CA GLU A 144 10.03 -14.94 -5.07
C GLU A 144 11.51 -15.41 -4.92
N ILE A 145 11.96 -15.74 -3.70
CA ILE A 145 13.38 -15.89 -3.35
C ILE A 145 13.90 -17.36 -3.44
N ASP A 146 13.10 -18.44 -3.37
CA ASP A 146 13.68 -19.81 -3.23
C ASP A 146 13.05 -20.97 -4.03
N LEU A 147 11.97 -20.77 -4.79
CA LEU A 147 11.15 -21.92 -5.25
C LEU A 147 11.32 -22.37 -6.69
N CYS A 148 11.90 -21.56 -7.56
CA CYS A 148 12.27 -21.97 -8.91
C CYS A 148 13.79 -22.14 -8.97
N THR A 149 14.24 -23.33 -9.41
CA THR A 149 15.63 -23.55 -9.80
C THR A 149 16.02 -22.51 -10.86
N ASN A 150 17.33 -22.21 -10.99
CA ASN A 150 17.84 -21.26 -12.00
C ASN A 150 17.24 -21.55 -13.38
N TRP A 151 17.10 -22.83 -13.70
CA TRP A 151 16.56 -23.36 -14.95
C TRP A 151 15.05 -23.14 -15.11
N ALA A 152 14.26 -23.35 -14.05
CA ALA A 152 12.83 -23.06 -14.06
C ALA A 152 12.54 -21.56 -14.18
N LEU A 153 13.42 -20.71 -13.66
CA LEU A 153 13.36 -19.26 -13.84
C LEU A 153 13.67 -18.89 -15.30
N LEU A 154 14.78 -19.37 -15.86
CA LEU A 154 15.16 -19.11 -17.24
C LEU A 154 14.08 -19.54 -18.24
N HIS A 155 13.38 -20.63 -17.99
CA HIS A 155 12.27 -21.06 -18.84
C HIS A 155 11.06 -20.10 -18.78
N LYS A 156 10.77 -19.48 -17.62
CA LYS A 156 9.59 -18.62 -17.43
C LYS A 156 9.83 -17.16 -17.82
N LEU A 157 11.09 -16.76 -17.98
CA LEU A 157 11.45 -15.41 -18.37
C LEU A 157 10.98 -15.12 -19.80
N SER A 158 10.65 -13.86 -20.06
CA SER A 158 10.47 -13.36 -21.43
C SER A 158 11.78 -12.74 -21.91
N GLN A 159 11.98 -12.70 -23.23
CA GLN A 159 13.19 -12.12 -23.81
C GLN A 159 13.39 -10.66 -23.38
N LYS A 160 12.30 -9.88 -23.26
CA LYS A 160 12.33 -8.48 -22.82
C LYS A 160 12.87 -8.34 -21.40
N LYS A 161 12.33 -9.12 -20.45
CA LYS A 161 12.76 -9.08 -19.05
C LYS A 161 14.21 -9.53 -18.85
N LEU A 162 14.67 -10.48 -19.65
CA LEU A 162 16.07 -10.90 -19.60
C LEU A 162 17.01 -9.81 -20.13
N LEU A 163 16.59 -9.10 -21.18
CA LEU A 163 17.36 -7.98 -21.75
C LEU A 163 17.50 -6.85 -20.71
N GLU A 164 16.39 -6.44 -20.10
CA GLU A 164 16.36 -5.43 -19.04
C GLU A 164 17.25 -5.85 -17.84
N ALA A 165 17.20 -7.12 -17.44
CA ALA A 165 18.03 -7.63 -16.35
C ALA A 165 19.54 -7.60 -16.66
N LEU A 166 19.93 -7.96 -17.89
CA LEU A 166 21.34 -7.93 -18.32
C LEU A 166 21.85 -6.50 -18.50
N GLN A 167 20.99 -5.58 -18.95
CA GLN A 167 21.30 -4.14 -19.00
C GLN A 167 21.48 -3.55 -17.61
N PHE A 168 20.61 -3.90 -16.66
CA PHE A 168 20.73 -3.47 -15.26
C PHE A 168 22.05 -3.91 -14.62
N GLN A 169 22.59 -5.06 -15.04
CA GLN A 169 23.90 -5.54 -14.59
C GLN A 169 25.08 -4.77 -15.24
N GLY A 170 24.85 -3.88 -16.20
CA GLY A 170 25.89 -3.08 -16.86
C GLY A 170 26.70 -3.86 -17.91
N LEU A 171 26.16 -4.93 -18.48
CA LEU A 171 26.85 -5.71 -19.52
C LEU A 171 26.86 -4.98 -20.88
N ASN A 172 27.95 -5.14 -21.62
CA ASN A 172 28.09 -4.59 -22.98
C ASN A 172 27.03 -5.17 -23.95
N PRO A 173 26.54 -4.38 -24.93
CA PRO A 173 25.49 -4.81 -25.85
C PRO A 173 25.86 -6.04 -26.68
N GLU A 174 27.13 -6.18 -27.06
CA GLU A 174 27.64 -7.38 -27.76
C GLU A 174 27.57 -8.64 -26.88
N ALA A 175 27.92 -8.50 -25.60
CA ALA A 175 27.84 -9.60 -24.66
C ALA A 175 26.37 -10.00 -24.42
N ILE A 176 25.47 -9.03 -24.29
CA ILE A 176 24.02 -9.27 -24.14
C ILE A 176 23.48 -10.09 -25.31
N ALA A 177 23.88 -9.80 -26.55
CA ALA A 177 23.47 -10.57 -27.71
C ALA A 177 23.90 -12.05 -27.63
N GLU A 178 25.12 -12.32 -27.14
CA GLU A 178 25.61 -13.69 -26.91
C GLU A 178 24.83 -14.42 -25.81
N TYR A 179 24.55 -13.74 -24.69
CA TYR A 179 23.74 -14.29 -23.59
C TYR A 179 22.29 -14.58 -24.02
N LEU A 180 21.70 -13.72 -24.85
CA LEU A 180 20.36 -13.93 -25.40
C LEU A 180 20.32 -15.10 -26.39
N LEU A 181 21.37 -15.27 -27.21
CA LEU A 181 21.48 -16.42 -28.11
C LEU A 181 21.58 -17.73 -27.31
N ALA A 182 22.42 -17.78 -26.28
CA ALA A 182 22.52 -18.92 -25.37
C ALA A 182 21.17 -19.28 -24.74
N TRP A 183 20.43 -18.27 -24.28
CA TRP A 183 19.12 -18.46 -23.67
C TRP A 183 18.06 -18.95 -24.68
N LYS A 184 18.08 -18.47 -25.93
CA LYS A 184 17.20 -18.96 -26.99
C LYS A 184 17.48 -20.42 -27.34
N CYS A 185 18.75 -20.81 -27.46
CA CYS A 185 19.13 -22.21 -27.69
C CYS A 185 18.66 -23.10 -26.53
N PHE A 186 18.79 -22.62 -25.30
CA PHE A 186 18.27 -23.31 -24.11
C PHE A 186 16.75 -23.46 -24.16
N GLN A 187 15.98 -22.41 -24.46
CA GLN A 187 14.52 -22.50 -24.55
C GLN A 187 14.03 -23.44 -25.66
N ALA A 188 14.71 -23.47 -26.80
CA ALA A 188 14.32 -24.30 -27.94
C ALA A 188 14.48 -25.80 -27.68
N LEU A 189 15.54 -26.19 -26.94
CA LEU A 189 15.86 -27.60 -26.68
C LEU A 189 15.36 -28.08 -25.32
N TYR A 190 15.24 -27.19 -24.34
CA TYR A 190 14.81 -27.48 -22.98
C TYR A 190 13.33 -27.17 -22.76
N ALA A 191 12.48 -27.66 -23.67
CA ALA A 191 11.04 -27.65 -23.47
C ALA A 191 10.66 -28.80 -22.52
N PRO A 192 9.90 -28.56 -21.43
CA PRO A 192 9.48 -29.62 -20.54
C PRO A 192 8.63 -30.62 -21.34
N SER A 193 9.11 -31.85 -21.43
CA SER A 193 8.33 -32.98 -21.92
C SER A 193 7.00 -32.99 -21.18
N GLN A 194 5.91 -32.99 -21.97
CA GLN A 194 4.55 -32.69 -21.53
C GLN A 194 4.20 -33.42 -20.21
N GLY A 195 3.93 -32.64 -19.15
CA GLY A 195 3.34 -33.14 -17.91
C GLY A 195 4.17 -33.03 -16.62
N ARG A 196 5.45 -32.64 -16.67
CA ARG A 196 6.24 -32.42 -15.43
C ARG A 196 6.04 -31.01 -14.87
N SER A 197 5.81 -30.93 -13.56
CA SER A 197 5.63 -29.68 -12.81
C SER A 197 6.80 -28.71 -13.05
N THR A 198 6.52 -27.58 -13.70
CA THR A 198 7.46 -26.49 -14.05
C THR A 198 8.06 -25.75 -12.85
N ARG A 199 7.90 -26.27 -11.64
CA ARG A 199 8.36 -25.66 -10.40
C ARG A 199 9.75 -26.16 -9.97
N LYS A 200 10.11 -27.39 -10.31
CA LYS A 200 11.43 -27.98 -10.01
C LYS A 200 11.96 -28.66 -11.26
N ILE A 201 12.39 -27.85 -12.23
CA ILE A 201 13.05 -28.40 -13.41
C ILE A 201 14.50 -28.71 -13.00
N PRO A 202 14.96 -29.98 -13.13
CA PRO A 202 16.32 -30.36 -12.78
C PRO A 202 17.34 -29.68 -13.70
N GLU A 203 18.62 -29.86 -13.44
CA GLU A 203 19.67 -29.43 -14.36
C GLU A 203 19.57 -30.25 -15.68
N PRO A 204 19.90 -29.67 -16.85
CA PRO A 204 20.04 -30.45 -18.08
C PRO A 204 21.16 -31.49 -17.96
N ASP A 205 20.94 -32.69 -18.49
CA ASP A 205 21.95 -33.76 -18.52
C ASP A 205 23.14 -33.36 -19.42
N ALA A 206 24.31 -33.98 -19.19
CA ALA A 206 25.55 -33.68 -19.94
C ALA A 206 25.39 -33.84 -21.46
N THR A 207 24.56 -34.78 -21.91
CA THR A 207 24.25 -35.00 -23.33
C THR A 207 23.42 -33.86 -23.92
N MET A 208 22.50 -33.30 -23.12
CA MET A 208 21.65 -32.18 -23.51
C MET A 208 22.45 -30.87 -23.55
N TRP A 209 23.40 -30.68 -22.63
CA TRP A 209 24.36 -29.58 -22.69
C TRP A 209 25.22 -29.62 -23.96
N GLY A 210 25.65 -30.80 -24.40
CA GLY A 210 26.37 -30.98 -25.66
C GLY A 210 25.55 -30.55 -26.88
N GLN A 211 24.25 -30.88 -26.91
CA GLN A 211 23.35 -30.48 -27.99
C GLN A 211 23.07 -28.97 -28.01
N ILE A 212 22.83 -28.35 -26.84
CA ILE A 212 22.64 -26.90 -26.73
C ILE A 212 23.92 -26.17 -27.18
N CYS A 213 25.08 -26.69 -26.80
CA CYS A 213 26.38 -26.15 -27.19
C CYS A 213 26.62 -26.26 -28.70
N GLN A 214 26.27 -27.38 -29.34
CA GLN A 214 26.36 -27.52 -30.79
C GLN A 214 25.46 -26.53 -31.53
N VAL A 215 24.20 -26.36 -31.11
CA VAL A 215 23.28 -25.40 -31.75
C VAL A 215 23.75 -23.97 -31.54
N TYR A 216 24.27 -23.64 -30.36
CA TYR A 216 24.87 -22.34 -30.08
C TYR A 216 26.07 -22.07 -31.00
N ASN A 217 27.00 -23.02 -31.11
CA ASN A 217 28.21 -22.87 -31.92
C ASN A 217 27.92 -22.80 -33.44
N GLN A 218 26.80 -23.40 -33.90
CA GLN A 218 26.34 -23.26 -35.28
C GLN A 218 25.73 -21.89 -35.59
N GLN A 219 25.12 -21.26 -34.59
CA GLN A 219 24.45 -19.95 -34.72
C GLN A 219 25.34 -18.77 -34.33
N SER A 220 26.45 -19.01 -33.64
CA SER A 220 27.42 -18.00 -33.25
C SER A 220 28.50 -17.83 -34.31
N PHE A 221 28.80 -16.59 -34.69
CA PHE A 221 29.89 -16.24 -35.60
C PHE A 221 31.25 -16.09 -34.89
N LYS A 222 31.32 -16.38 -33.59
CA LYS A 222 32.53 -16.27 -32.75
C LYS A 222 33.10 -17.66 -32.39
N LYS A 223 34.22 -17.68 -31.67
CA LYS A 223 34.92 -18.90 -31.24
C LYS A 223 33.94 -19.92 -30.63
N PRO A 224 34.08 -21.22 -30.96
CA PRO A 224 33.26 -22.27 -30.38
C PRO A 224 33.42 -22.28 -28.86
N LEU A 225 32.31 -22.29 -28.15
CA LEU A 225 32.28 -22.39 -26.70
C LEU A 225 32.21 -23.85 -26.27
N GLU A 226 32.84 -24.13 -25.13
CA GLU A 226 32.69 -25.41 -24.43
C GLU A 226 31.36 -25.44 -23.64
N PRO A 227 30.77 -26.62 -23.43
CA PRO A 227 29.52 -26.78 -22.68
C PRO A 227 29.55 -26.15 -21.27
N ASP A 228 30.69 -26.23 -20.58
CA ASP A 228 30.86 -25.69 -19.22
C ASP A 228 30.80 -24.16 -19.17
N ILE A 229 31.35 -23.51 -20.20
CA ILE A 229 31.33 -22.04 -20.30
C ILE A 229 29.91 -21.56 -20.62
N LEU A 230 29.20 -22.31 -21.47
CA LEU A 230 27.79 -22.04 -21.79
C LEU A 230 26.89 -22.18 -20.54
N LYS A 231 27.12 -23.21 -19.73
CA LYS A 231 26.45 -23.41 -18.45
C LYS A 231 26.66 -22.21 -17.52
N LYS A 232 27.92 -21.79 -17.32
CA LYS A 232 28.26 -20.60 -16.51
C LYS A 232 27.56 -19.35 -17.03
N ARG A 233 27.49 -19.16 -18.35
CA ARG A 233 26.81 -18.00 -18.95
C ARG A 233 25.32 -17.98 -18.63
N LEU A 234 24.63 -19.12 -18.73
CA LEU A 234 23.21 -19.21 -18.38
C LEU A 234 22.97 -19.07 -16.87
N GLU A 235 23.87 -19.57 -16.03
CA GLU A 235 23.81 -19.32 -14.59
C GLU A 235 23.93 -17.83 -14.26
N THR A 236 24.80 -17.11 -14.96
CA THR A 236 24.90 -15.64 -14.85
C THR A 236 23.60 -14.97 -15.29
N CYS A 237 22.99 -15.38 -16.40
CA CYS A 237 21.66 -14.89 -16.80
C CYS A 237 20.60 -15.10 -15.72
N ALA A 238 20.59 -16.28 -15.08
CA ALA A 238 19.64 -16.57 -14.01
C ALA A 238 19.88 -15.69 -12.77
N LYS A 239 21.16 -15.48 -12.40
CA LYS A 239 21.53 -14.58 -11.29
C LYS A 239 21.15 -13.13 -11.57
N ALA A 240 21.44 -12.63 -12.78
CA ALA A 240 21.09 -11.28 -13.22
C ALA A 240 19.57 -11.07 -13.22
N ALA A 241 18.82 -12.02 -13.79
CA ALA A 241 17.36 -11.99 -13.78
C ALA A 241 16.78 -12.03 -12.37
N ARG A 242 17.40 -12.77 -11.43
CA ARG A 242 17.00 -12.73 -10.02
C ARG A 242 17.25 -11.37 -9.38
N ALA A 243 18.45 -10.82 -9.55
CA ALA A 243 18.79 -9.52 -8.97
C ALA A 243 17.89 -8.38 -9.50
N TYR A 244 17.55 -8.42 -10.80
CA TYR A 244 16.69 -7.43 -11.43
C TYR A 244 15.21 -7.56 -11.03
N LEU A 245 14.66 -8.78 -11.11
CA LEU A 245 13.25 -8.99 -10.78
C LEU A 245 13.00 -8.95 -9.26
N TYR A 246 14.00 -9.30 -8.47
CA TYR A 246 13.91 -9.47 -7.02
C TYR A 246 15.19 -8.94 -6.35
N PRO A 247 15.35 -7.61 -6.25
CA PRO A 247 16.48 -7.02 -5.53
C PRO A 247 16.47 -7.53 -4.09
N GLN A 248 17.60 -8.05 -3.63
CA GLN A 248 17.73 -8.49 -2.25
C GLN A 248 17.71 -7.25 -1.35
N MET A 249 16.68 -7.12 -0.52
CA MET A 249 16.69 -6.15 0.56
C MET A 249 17.63 -6.69 1.64
N LEU A 250 18.81 -6.08 1.73
CA LEU A 250 19.75 -6.30 2.83
C LEU A 250 19.33 -5.39 3.98
N SER A 251 19.40 -5.90 5.20
CA SER A 251 19.24 -5.03 6.37
C SER A 251 20.35 -3.99 6.35
N VAL A 252 20.01 -2.74 6.68
CA VAL A 252 20.99 -1.67 6.85
C VAL A 252 21.92 -1.99 8.05
N ASP A 253 21.43 -2.78 9.00
CA ASP A 253 22.20 -3.26 10.14
C ASP A 253 23.06 -4.51 9.81
N ALA A 254 22.97 -5.04 8.59
CA ALA A 254 23.77 -6.19 8.21
C ALA A 254 25.26 -5.82 8.17
N PRO A 255 26.16 -6.75 8.54
CA PRO A 255 27.59 -6.53 8.43
C PRO A 255 27.97 -6.34 6.96
N LYS A 256 28.90 -5.42 6.71
CA LYS A 256 29.42 -5.20 5.36
C LYS A 256 30.18 -6.45 4.87
N PRO A 257 29.95 -6.91 3.63
CA PRO A 257 30.65 -8.08 3.11
C PRO A 257 32.16 -7.80 3.05
N GLY A 258 32.95 -8.58 3.81
CA GLY A 258 34.40 -8.46 3.87
C GLY A 258 34.95 -7.58 5.00
N GLN A 259 34.10 -7.05 5.88
CA GLN A 259 34.51 -6.36 7.11
C GLN A 259 33.88 -7.06 8.31
N GLU A 260 34.69 -7.43 9.31
CA GLU A 260 34.21 -8.08 10.55
C GLU A 260 33.51 -7.08 11.49
N GLU A 261 33.76 -5.78 11.29
CA GLU A 261 33.18 -4.68 12.06
C GLU A 261 32.60 -3.62 11.13
N GLY A 262 31.38 -3.17 11.44
CA GLY A 262 30.65 -2.13 10.71
C GLY A 262 29.42 -2.63 9.95
N SER A 263 28.34 -1.87 10.08
CA SER A 263 27.06 -2.10 9.39
C SER A 263 26.96 -1.24 8.12
N PHE A 264 26.00 -1.53 7.24
CA PHE A 264 25.69 -0.64 6.11
C PHE A 264 25.22 0.75 6.58
N LEU A 265 24.68 0.87 7.80
CA LEU A 265 24.32 2.14 8.42
C LEU A 265 25.52 3.09 8.51
N ASP A 266 26.70 2.57 8.83
CA ASP A 266 27.91 3.38 9.00
C ASP A 266 28.43 3.97 7.68
N SER A 267 27.95 3.49 6.52
CA SER A 267 28.25 4.06 5.21
C SER A 267 27.20 5.04 4.71
N LEU A 268 26.07 5.17 5.40
CA LEU A 268 25.10 6.21 5.09
C LEU A 268 25.60 7.50 5.72
N SER A 269 25.86 8.51 4.88
CA SER A 269 26.21 9.84 5.36
C SER A 269 25.09 10.35 6.27
N LEU A 270 25.43 10.60 7.55
CA LEU A 270 24.55 11.27 8.51
C LEU A 270 24.27 12.73 8.13
N ASP A 271 24.97 13.25 7.13
CA ASP A 271 24.80 14.58 6.60
C ASP A 271 23.50 14.68 5.78
N LEU A 272 22.38 14.74 6.51
CA LEU A 272 21.39 15.78 6.29
C LEU A 272 21.99 17.14 6.74
N GLN A 273 23.23 17.44 6.36
CA GLN A 273 23.70 18.80 6.35
C GLN A 273 22.81 19.48 5.33
N HIS A 274 21.86 20.27 5.83
CA HIS A 274 21.27 21.37 5.08
C HIS A 274 22.41 22.00 4.29
N SER A 275 22.45 21.76 2.98
CA SER A 275 23.48 22.33 2.15
C SER A 275 23.40 23.85 2.31
N LEU A 276 24.53 24.55 2.26
CA LEU A 276 24.55 26.02 2.21
C LEU A 276 23.60 26.54 1.12
N GLU A 277 23.44 25.79 0.04
CA GLU A 277 22.45 26.03 -1.02
C GLU A 277 21.01 25.96 -0.51
N SER A 278 20.65 24.98 0.32
CA SER A 278 19.31 24.88 0.92
C SER A 278 19.00 26.01 1.90
N GLU A 279 20.02 26.52 2.61
CA GLU A 279 19.86 27.66 3.51
C GLU A 279 19.69 28.98 2.74
N ILE A 280 20.46 29.17 1.66
CA ILE A 280 20.31 30.32 0.75
C ILE A 280 18.93 30.32 0.09
N ILE A 281 18.46 29.16 -0.40
CA ILE A 281 17.11 29.02 -0.98
C ILE A 281 16.05 29.36 0.06
N ALA A 282 16.19 28.90 1.30
CA ALA A 282 15.23 29.20 2.37
C ALA A 282 15.17 30.71 2.68
N GLN A 283 16.32 31.39 2.70
CA GLN A 283 16.40 32.85 2.91
C GLN A 283 15.77 33.63 1.76
N GLU A 284 16.06 33.26 0.50
CA GLU A 284 15.44 33.88 -0.68
C GLU A 284 13.92 33.69 -0.68
N GLU A 285 13.44 32.49 -0.35
CA GLU A 285 11.99 32.21 -0.22
C GLU A 285 11.33 32.99 0.92
N GLU A 286 12.03 33.28 2.01
CA GLU A 286 11.52 34.16 3.07
C GLU A 286 11.39 35.61 2.62
N GLU A 287 12.38 36.15 1.91
CA GLU A 287 12.33 37.50 1.36
C GLU A 287 11.21 37.66 0.33
N ILE A 288 11.05 36.69 -0.57
CA ILE A 288 9.97 36.65 -1.56
C ILE A 288 8.61 36.64 -0.86
N ARG A 289 8.43 35.76 0.14
CA ARG A 289 7.18 35.69 0.91
C ARG A 289 6.87 36.98 1.66
N LYS A 290 7.89 37.69 2.15
CA LYS A 290 7.73 38.99 2.81
C LYS A 290 7.25 40.05 1.82
N GLN A 291 7.90 40.15 0.65
CA GLN A 291 7.50 41.09 -0.40
C GLN A 291 6.08 40.83 -0.90
N GLU A 292 5.70 39.56 -1.10
CA GLU A 292 4.33 39.19 -1.48
C GLU A 292 3.30 39.62 -0.42
N ARG A 293 3.60 39.43 0.87
CA ARG A 293 2.72 39.87 1.97
C ARG A 293 2.55 41.40 2.00
N GLU A 294 3.63 42.15 1.84
CA GLU A 294 3.59 43.62 1.77
C GLU A 294 2.74 44.11 0.59
N GLN A 295 2.86 43.47 -0.58
CA GLN A 295 2.06 43.80 -1.75
C GLN A 295 0.57 43.49 -1.54
N ILE A 296 0.24 42.34 -0.96
CA ILE A 296 -1.13 41.96 -0.62
C ILE A 296 -1.73 42.96 0.38
N ASN A 297 -0.99 43.30 1.44
CA ASN A 297 -1.41 44.31 2.43
C ASN A 297 -1.70 45.65 1.74
N GLY A 298 -0.79 46.12 0.87
CA GLY A 298 -0.96 47.38 0.14
C GLY A 298 -2.15 47.39 -0.82
N VAL A 299 -2.52 46.26 -1.43
CA VAL A 299 -3.72 46.14 -2.27
C VAL A 299 -4.99 46.20 -1.42
N LEU A 300 -5.03 45.48 -0.30
CA LEU A 300 -6.17 45.45 0.60
C LEU A 300 -6.42 46.81 1.27
N LEU A 301 -5.38 47.49 1.75
CA LEU A 301 -5.48 48.83 2.31
C LEU A 301 -6.04 49.84 1.30
N ARG A 302 -5.54 49.82 0.07
CA ARG A 302 -6.08 50.67 -1.02
C ARG A 302 -7.54 50.37 -1.34
N ALA A 303 -7.97 49.11 -1.21
CA ALA A 303 -9.37 48.73 -1.39
C ALA A 303 -10.25 49.19 -0.22
N LEU A 304 -9.74 49.12 1.03
CA LEU A 304 -10.45 49.62 2.21
C LEU A 304 -10.65 51.13 2.19
N ILE A 305 -9.64 51.91 1.75
CA ILE A 305 -9.74 53.38 1.64
C ILE A 305 -10.83 53.81 0.65
N LYS A 306 -11.12 53.00 -0.39
CA LYS A 306 -12.17 53.27 -1.38
C LYS A 306 -13.59 53.03 -0.86
N PHE A 307 -13.75 52.38 0.29
CA PHE A 307 -15.07 52.23 0.91
C PHE A 307 -15.55 53.54 1.52
N ASP A 308 -16.86 53.75 1.49
CA ASP A 308 -17.48 54.90 2.13
C ASP A 308 -17.34 54.83 3.66
N VAL A 309 -17.45 55.99 4.31
CA VAL A 309 -17.25 56.13 5.76
C VAL A 309 -18.19 55.22 6.57
N GLN A 310 -19.41 54.98 6.09
CA GLN A 310 -20.34 54.07 6.79
C GLN A 310 -19.90 52.61 6.66
N SER A 311 -19.35 52.23 5.50
CA SER A 311 -18.82 50.88 5.27
C SER A 311 -17.58 50.58 6.11
N GLN A 312 -16.64 51.52 6.21
CA GLN A 312 -15.45 51.36 7.04
C GLN A 312 -15.81 51.26 8.53
N ARG A 313 -16.77 52.08 8.99
CA ARG A 313 -17.28 52.03 10.37
C ARG A 313 -17.95 50.70 10.69
N LEU A 314 -18.69 50.13 9.72
CA LEU A 314 -19.31 48.81 9.86
C LEU A 314 -18.27 47.68 10.01
N LEU A 315 -17.20 47.71 9.21
CA LEU A 315 -16.09 46.76 9.30
C LEU A 315 -15.33 46.90 10.63
N GLN A 316 -15.11 48.13 11.10
CA GLN A 316 -14.47 48.39 12.39
C GLN A 316 -15.30 47.89 13.58
N MET A 317 -16.62 48.09 13.57
CA MET A 317 -17.52 47.58 14.61
C MET A 317 -17.55 46.04 14.64
N TYR A 318 -17.55 45.41 13.46
CA TYR A 318 -17.62 43.95 13.37
C TYR A 318 -16.28 43.25 13.65
N TYR A 319 -15.18 43.72 13.02
CA TYR A 319 -13.87 43.08 13.12
C TYR A 319 -12.95 43.67 14.18
N GLY A 320 -13.09 44.95 14.54
CA GLY A 320 -12.23 45.60 15.54
C GLY A 320 -12.83 45.59 16.94
N GLN A 321 -14.14 45.83 17.05
CA GLN A 321 -14.85 45.81 18.34
C GLN A 321 -15.48 44.44 18.66
N GLY A 322 -15.45 43.49 17.72
CA GLY A 322 -15.99 42.15 17.90
C GLY A 322 -17.51 42.09 18.08
N LEU A 323 -18.24 43.16 17.72
CA LEU A 323 -19.68 43.24 17.92
C LEU A 323 -20.42 42.26 17.00
N THR A 324 -21.47 41.63 17.53
CA THR A 324 -22.35 40.75 16.77
C THR A 324 -23.22 41.57 15.80
N GLN A 325 -23.70 40.92 14.74
CA GLN A 325 -24.57 41.59 13.75
C GLN A 325 -25.87 42.13 14.36
N GLN A 326 -26.32 41.58 15.49
CA GLN A 326 -27.50 42.03 16.23
C GLN A 326 -27.21 43.30 17.04
N GLU A 327 -26.05 43.38 17.69
CA GLU A 327 -25.62 44.58 18.44
C GLU A 327 -25.33 45.75 17.50
N ILE A 328 -24.69 45.50 16.35
CA ILE A 328 -24.46 46.52 15.32
C ILE A 328 -25.79 47.04 14.75
N ALA A 329 -26.76 46.16 14.55
CA ALA A 329 -28.10 46.51 14.08
C ALA A 329 -28.84 47.42 15.07
N GLN A 330 -28.71 47.15 16.38
CA GLN A 330 -29.27 47.99 17.44
C GLN A 330 -28.57 49.35 17.50
N GLN A 331 -27.24 49.39 17.42
CA GLN A 331 -26.47 50.63 17.54
C GLN A 331 -26.63 51.58 16.33
N LEU A 332 -26.86 51.03 15.15
CA LEU A 332 -27.06 51.79 13.91
C LEU A 332 -28.54 51.96 13.54
N GLU A 333 -29.48 51.50 14.38
CA GLU A 333 -30.93 51.54 14.16
C GLU A 333 -31.37 50.95 12.80
N ILE A 334 -30.66 49.92 12.33
CA ILE A 334 -30.94 49.25 11.05
C ILE A 334 -31.25 47.77 11.28
N LYS A 335 -32.00 47.16 10.35
CA LYS A 335 -32.35 45.74 10.46
C LYS A 335 -31.10 44.85 10.32
N GLN A 336 -30.98 43.79 11.13
CA GLN A 336 -29.86 42.84 11.13
C GLN A 336 -29.50 42.30 9.74
N TYR A 337 -30.49 41.96 8.91
CA TYR A 337 -30.23 41.45 7.56
C TYR A 337 -29.52 42.49 6.67
N THR A 338 -29.70 43.78 6.93
CA THR A 338 -29.03 44.87 6.21
C THR A 338 -27.55 44.94 6.58
N VAL A 339 -27.22 44.75 7.86
CA VAL A 339 -25.83 44.62 8.35
C VAL A 339 -25.13 43.43 7.68
N SER A 340 -25.78 42.27 7.70
CA SER A 340 -25.27 41.04 7.09
C SER A 340 -25.00 41.20 5.59
N ARG A 341 -25.95 41.77 4.84
CA ARG A 341 -25.80 42.03 3.40
C ARG A 341 -24.68 43.01 3.08
N ARG A 342 -24.52 44.08 3.88
CA ARG A 342 -23.46 45.08 3.68
C ARG A 342 -22.08 44.49 3.93
N LEU A 343 -21.90 43.73 5.02
CA LEU A 343 -20.66 43.02 5.31
C LEU A 343 -20.31 42.00 4.21
N ALA A 344 -21.28 41.21 3.76
CA ALA A 344 -21.08 40.26 2.67
C ALA A 344 -20.68 40.95 1.35
N SER A 345 -21.31 42.08 1.04
CA SER A 345 -20.98 42.88 -0.16
C SER A 345 -19.57 43.46 -0.09
N GLN A 346 -19.16 44.01 1.05
CA GLN A 346 -17.82 44.57 1.25
C GLN A 346 -16.73 43.49 1.12
N ARG A 347 -16.95 42.32 1.73
CA ARG A 347 -16.05 41.16 1.60
C ARG A 347 -15.92 40.71 0.15
N LYS A 348 -17.04 40.60 -0.57
CA LYS A 348 -17.03 40.23 -1.98
C LYS A 348 -16.20 41.21 -2.81
N THR A 349 -16.29 42.51 -2.54
CA THR A 349 -15.48 43.52 -3.23
C THR A 349 -13.98 43.33 -2.94
N LEU A 350 -13.59 43.10 -1.70
CA LEU A 350 -12.19 42.84 -1.33
C LEU A 350 -11.62 41.58 -2.01
N ILE A 351 -12.40 40.50 -2.05
CA ILE A 351 -12.01 39.24 -2.72
C ILE A 351 -11.84 39.46 -4.22
N LEU A 352 -12.76 40.20 -4.86
CA LEU A 352 -12.67 40.49 -6.29
C LEU A 352 -11.45 41.37 -6.60
N THR A 353 -11.16 42.37 -5.78
CA THR A 353 -9.96 43.22 -5.98
C THR A 353 -8.67 42.43 -5.80
N LEU A 354 -8.62 41.54 -4.80
CA LEU A 354 -7.45 40.70 -4.55
C LEU A 354 -7.28 39.63 -5.63
N GLY A 355 -8.38 39.03 -6.10
CA GLY A 355 -8.37 38.06 -7.19
C GLY A 355 -7.93 38.67 -8.52
N GLN A 356 -8.40 39.88 -8.85
CA GLN A 356 -7.95 40.61 -10.05
C GLN A 356 -6.47 40.98 -9.96
N TRP A 357 -5.98 41.37 -8.78
CA TRP A 357 -4.55 41.63 -8.58
C TRP A 357 -3.72 40.35 -8.73
N ALA A 358 -4.13 39.25 -8.09
CA ALA A 358 -3.44 37.96 -8.18
C ALA A 358 -3.38 37.43 -9.62
N GLN A 359 -4.45 37.61 -10.40
CA GLN A 359 -4.50 37.22 -11.81
C GLN A 359 -3.53 38.06 -12.68
N ASN A 360 -3.40 39.36 -12.39
CA ASN A 360 -2.59 40.28 -13.19
C ASN A 360 -1.10 40.27 -12.82
N THR A 361 -0.77 40.01 -11.55
CA THR A 361 0.61 40.10 -11.03
C THR A 361 1.27 38.74 -10.85
N LEU A 362 0.52 37.71 -10.46
CA LEU A 362 1.05 36.38 -10.16
C LEU A 362 0.64 35.31 -11.20
N HIS A 363 -0.13 35.71 -12.23
CA HIS A 363 -0.64 34.83 -13.28
C HIS A 363 -1.38 33.56 -12.79
N TYR A 364 -1.89 33.58 -11.56
CA TYR A 364 -2.67 32.47 -11.01
C TYR A 364 -4.07 32.41 -11.64
N SER A 365 -4.52 31.20 -11.98
CA SER A 365 -5.89 30.96 -12.41
C SER A 365 -6.86 31.00 -11.23
N LEU A 366 -7.92 31.79 -11.35
CA LEU A 366 -8.97 31.92 -10.33
C LEU A 366 -9.93 30.73 -10.40
N ASP A 367 -9.61 29.65 -9.68
CA ASP A 367 -10.53 28.53 -9.45
C ASP A 367 -11.42 28.78 -8.20
N ALA A 368 -12.61 28.16 -8.15
CA ALA A 368 -13.57 28.29 -7.06
C ALA A 368 -12.97 27.88 -5.70
N ASP A 369 -12.12 26.86 -5.68
CA ASP A 369 -11.41 26.42 -4.46
C ASP A 369 -10.36 27.43 -3.99
N VAL A 370 -9.72 28.13 -4.93
CA VAL A 370 -8.75 29.20 -4.63
C VAL A 370 -9.47 30.41 -4.04
N LEU A 371 -10.64 30.77 -4.57
CA LEU A 371 -11.46 31.87 -4.04
C LEU A 371 -11.97 31.59 -2.62
N ASN A 372 -12.34 30.33 -2.31
CA ASN A 372 -12.76 29.95 -0.95
C ASN A 372 -11.59 30.02 0.06
N LYS A 373 -10.38 29.63 -0.36
CA LYS A 373 -9.16 29.78 0.46
C LYS A 373 -8.81 31.25 0.68
N ILE A 374 -8.85 32.06 -0.37
CA ILE A 374 -8.65 33.52 -0.29
C ILE A 374 -9.67 34.15 0.67
N ASN A 375 -10.93 33.74 0.62
CA ASN A 375 -11.97 34.24 1.53
C ASN A 375 -11.64 33.95 3.00
N THR A 376 -11.17 32.74 3.31
CA THR A 376 -10.80 32.34 4.68
C THR A 376 -9.61 33.17 5.18
N ILE A 377 -8.57 33.32 4.35
CA ILE A 377 -7.37 34.08 4.68
C ILE A 377 -7.70 35.58 4.84
N LEU A 378 -8.57 36.12 3.99
CA LEU A 378 -9.02 37.50 4.09
C LEU A 378 -9.81 37.76 5.38
N GLU A 379 -10.64 36.80 5.83
CA GLU A 379 -11.35 36.93 7.10
C GLU A 379 -10.41 36.97 8.31
N GLU A 380 -9.35 36.16 8.30
CA GLU A 380 -8.32 36.19 9.32
C GLU A 380 -7.51 37.49 9.27
N TRP A 381 -7.14 37.93 8.07
CA TRP A 381 -6.42 39.20 7.88
C TRP A 381 -7.21 40.41 8.38
N LEU A 382 -8.51 40.49 8.06
CA LEU A 382 -9.37 41.58 8.53
C LEU A 382 -9.49 41.60 10.06
N LYS A 383 -9.53 40.43 10.72
CA LYS A 383 -9.53 40.36 12.19
C LYS A 383 -8.22 40.92 12.75
N VAL A 384 -7.07 40.50 12.22
CA VAL A 384 -5.75 40.95 12.68
C VAL A 384 -5.56 42.45 12.44
N HIS A 385 -5.89 42.94 11.25
CA HIS A 385 -5.77 44.36 10.87
C HIS A 385 -6.60 45.28 11.78
N TYR A 386 -7.84 44.89 12.12
CA TYR A 386 -8.70 45.72 12.97
C TYR A 386 -8.52 45.51 14.49
N HIS A 387 -7.90 44.41 14.93
CA HIS A 387 -7.51 44.21 16.35
C HIS A 387 -6.17 44.88 16.70
N HIS A 388 -5.26 45.03 15.73
CA HIS A 388 -3.96 45.68 15.93
C HIS A 388 -3.68 46.73 14.83
N PRO A 389 -4.26 47.94 14.91
CA PRO A 389 -4.03 49.00 13.92
C PRO A 389 -2.56 49.46 13.85
N ASP A 390 -1.77 49.25 14.91
CA ASP A 390 -0.38 49.70 15.02
C ASP A 390 0.66 48.75 14.39
N LEU A 391 0.31 47.51 14.06
CA LEU A 391 1.25 46.59 13.41
C LEU A 391 1.29 46.78 11.88
N SER A 392 0.19 47.21 11.27
CA SER A 392 0.15 47.53 9.83
C SER A 392 0.78 48.88 9.45
N ALA A 393 0.95 49.79 10.41
CA ALA A 393 1.53 51.12 10.17
C ALA A 393 3.04 51.20 10.44
N ARG A 394 3.61 50.26 11.22
CA ARG A 394 5.07 50.22 11.51
C ARG A 394 5.91 49.51 10.46
N GLU A 395 5.30 48.91 9.44
CA GLU A 395 6.00 48.28 8.31
C GLU A 395 6.09 49.17 7.06
N VAL A 396 5.75 50.47 7.18
CA VAL A 396 5.78 51.44 6.07
C VAL A 396 6.68 52.66 6.35
N GLU A 397 7.54 52.61 7.38
CA GLU A 397 8.67 53.55 7.51
C GLU A 397 10.00 52.89 7.18
#